data_AF-A0A4P7UF58-F1
#
_entry.id   AF-A0A4P7UF58-F1
#
_cell.length_a   1.000
_cell.length_b   1.000
_cell.length_c   1.000
_cell.angle_alpha   90.00
_cell.angle_beta   90.00
_cell.angle_gamma   90.00
#
_symmetry.space_group_name_H-M   'P 1'
#
loop_
_entity.id
_entity.type
_entity.pdbx_description
1 polymer ?
#
loop_
_entity_poly.entity_id
_entity_poly.type
_entity_poly.pdbx_seq_one_letter_code
_entity_poly.pdbx_strand_id
1 'polypeptide(L)'
;MVDIEANLNRFLGTREPTLRYASFDYCFNYFQSHSQDPGRLVTSGGLETSCLQLGFYLASWGMLRGSSALLWRSSKHLVPLVDLIANDLDYLWGLDVDGYDAETIAKLSVAGEGK
;
A
#
# COMPACT_ATOMS: atom_id res chain seq x y z
N MET A 1 7.77 18.11 30.83
CA MET A 1 6.64 18.39 29.90
C MET A 1 7.16 18.12 28.50
N VAL A 2 6.51 17.27 27.72
CA VAL A 2 6.93 16.97 26.34
C VAL A 2 6.59 18.17 25.47
N ASP A 3 7.59 18.75 24.82
CA ASP A 3 7.38 19.79 23.82
C ASP A 3 6.98 19.13 22.50
N ILE A 4 5.69 19.17 22.21
CA ILE A 4 5.11 18.50 21.04
C ILE A 4 5.57 19.21 19.75
N GLU A 5 5.61 20.54 19.75
CA GLU A 5 5.97 21.35 18.58
C GLU A 5 7.44 21.14 18.19
N ALA A 6 8.35 21.18 19.17
CA ALA A 6 9.77 20.93 18.92
C ALA A 6 10.02 19.52 18.36
N ASN A 7 9.31 18.51 18.88
CA ASN A 7 9.42 17.14 18.38
C ASN A 7 8.84 16.97 16.96
N LEU A 8 7.71 17.61 16.66
CA LEU A 8 7.13 17.61 15.32
C LEU A 8 8.07 18.28 14.32
N ASN A 9 8.59 19.46 14.63
CA ASN A 9 9.52 20.18 13.77
C ASN A 9 10.79 19.36 13.50
N ARG A 10 11.33 18.70 14.54
CA ARG A 10 12.47 17.79 14.38
C ARG A 10 12.15 16.61 13.47
N PHE A 11 10.98 15.98 13.64
CA PHE A 11 10.56 14.86 12.81
C PHE A 11 10.37 15.29 11.34
N LEU A 12 9.61 16.37 11.11
CA LEU A 12 9.32 16.90 9.79
C LEU A 12 10.58 17.38 9.07
N GLY A 13 11.52 17.99 9.78
CA GLY A 13 12.80 18.45 9.23
C GLY A 13 13.75 17.33 8.80
N THR A 14 13.46 16.07 9.14
CA THR A 14 14.27 14.89 8.74
C THR A 14 13.63 14.08 7.61
N ARG A 15 12.49 14.51 7.06
CA ARG A 15 11.86 13.83 5.93
C ARG A 15 12.59 14.16 4.63
N GLU A 16 13.06 13.14 3.92
CA GLU A 16 13.57 13.28 2.56
C GLU A 16 12.88 12.28 1.62
N PRO A 17 12.69 12.63 0.33
CA PRO A 17 12.01 11.76 -0.63
C PRO A 17 12.68 10.41 -0.85
N THR A 18 13.97 10.28 -0.53
CA THR A 18 14.76 9.05 -0.74
C THR A 18 14.76 8.12 0.47
N LEU A 19 14.18 8.54 1.60
CA LEU A 19 14.16 7.72 2.81
C LEU A 19 13.17 6.55 2.70
N ARG A 20 13.45 5.50 3.47
CA ARG A 20 12.60 4.30 3.57
C ARG A 20 11.12 4.61 3.77
N TYR A 21 10.79 5.58 4.64
CA TYR A 21 9.40 5.91 4.96
C TYR A 21 8.66 6.58 3.79
N ALA A 22 9.36 7.25 2.87
CA ALA A 22 8.75 7.87 1.69
C ALA A 22 8.20 6.84 0.70
N SER A 23 8.66 5.58 0.76
CA SER A 23 8.12 4.49 -0.06
C SER A 23 6.60 4.28 0.15
N PHE A 24 6.11 4.52 1.36
CA PHE A 24 4.67 4.49 1.64
C PHE A 24 3.97 5.60 0.87
N ASP A 25 4.47 6.84 0.95
CA ASP A 25 3.89 7.99 0.26
C ASP A 25 3.84 7.76 -1.26
N TYR A 26 4.90 7.21 -1.88
CA TYR A 26 4.89 6.89 -3.30
C TYR A 26 3.87 5.80 -3.67
N CYS A 27 3.83 4.71 -2.91
CA CYS A 27 2.90 3.62 -3.15
C CYS A 27 1.45 4.09 -2.95
N PHE A 28 1.14 4.68 -1.80
CA PHE A 28 -0.19 5.19 -1.48
C PHE A 28 -0.68 6.20 -2.51
N ASN A 29 0.13 7.22 -2.84
CA ASN A 29 -0.28 8.25 -3.81
C ASN A 29 -0.46 7.67 -5.21
N TYR A 30 0.33 6.68 -5.62
CA TYR A 30 0.14 6.00 -6.89
C TYR A 30 -1.24 5.32 -6.94
N PHE A 31 -1.58 4.49 -5.95
CA PHE A 31 -2.88 3.83 -5.91
C PHE A 31 -4.03 4.85 -5.78
N GLN A 32 -3.90 5.83 -4.88
CA GLN A 32 -4.92 6.85 -4.65
C GLN A 32 -5.19 7.71 -5.89
N SER A 33 -4.19 7.95 -6.74
CA SER A 33 -4.35 8.67 -8.01
C SER A 33 -5.27 7.96 -9.00
N HIS A 34 -5.55 6.67 -8.78
CA HIS A 34 -6.48 5.85 -9.56
C HIS A 34 -7.82 5.61 -8.85
N SER A 35 -8.07 6.20 -7.67
CA SER A 35 -9.31 5.96 -6.89
C SER A 35 -10.62 6.26 -7.63
N GLN A 36 -10.61 7.18 -8.61
CA GLN A 36 -11.79 7.49 -9.45
C GLN A 36 -11.98 6.52 -10.62
N ASP A 37 -10.94 5.79 -11.00
CA ASP A 37 -10.96 4.79 -12.08
C ASP A 37 -9.95 3.67 -11.77
N PRO A 38 -10.24 2.80 -10.77
CA PRO A 38 -9.31 1.77 -10.33
C PRO A 38 -8.98 0.75 -11.41
N GLY A 39 -9.85 0.57 -12.42
CA GLY A 39 -9.62 -0.32 -13.56
C GLY A 39 -8.35 -0.01 -14.34
N ARG A 40 -7.83 1.22 -14.27
CA ARG A 40 -6.54 1.59 -14.88
C ARG A 40 -5.35 0.85 -14.27
N LEU A 41 -5.44 0.44 -13.00
CA LEU A 41 -4.40 -0.33 -12.30
C LEU A 41 -4.15 -1.69 -12.94
N VAL A 42 -5.15 -2.26 -13.64
CA VAL A 42 -5.08 -3.60 -14.24
C VAL A 42 -4.97 -3.57 -15.77
N THR A 43 -4.89 -2.39 -16.38
CA THR A 43 -4.60 -2.25 -17.82
C THR A 43 -3.16 -2.64 -18.16
N SER A 44 -2.88 -2.96 -19.43
CA SER A 44 -1.52 -3.21 -19.92
C SER A 44 -0.63 -1.99 -19.67
N GLY A 45 0.51 -2.17 -18.99
CA GLY A 45 1.39 -1.12 -18.49
C GLY A 45 1.02 -0.59 -17.11
N GLY A 46 -0.29 -0.50 -16.80
CA GLY A 46 -0.80 -0.17 -15.47
C GLY A 46 -0.53 -1.26 -14.46
N LEU A 47 -0.74 -2.52 -14.84
CA LEU A 47 -0.54 -3.69 -13.98
C LEU A 47 0.92 -3.86 -13.57
N GLU A 48 1.85 -3.73 -14.52
CA GLU A 48 3.27 -3.79 -14.24
C GLU A 48 3.70 -2.68 -13.29
N THR A 49 3.23 -1.45 -13.53
CA THR A 49 3.54 -0.30 -12.67
C THR A 49 2.97 -0.48 -11.27
N SER A 50 1.74 -0.97 -11.14
CA SER A 50 1.10 -1.26 -9.85
C SER A 50 1.87 -2.29 -9.05
N CYS A 51 2.26 -3.40 -9.70
CA CYS A 51 3.07 -4.43 -9.07
C CYS A 51 4.45 -3.90 -8.64
N LEU A 52 5.07 -3.00 -9.43
CA LEU A 52 6.35 -2.40 -9.09
C LEU A 52 6.23 -1.46 -7.88
N GLN A 53 5.26 -0.55 -7.87
CA GLN A 53 5.05 0.38 -6.75
C GLN A 53 4.80 -0.37 -5.43
N LEU A 54 3.89 -1.35 -5.46
CA LEU A 54 3.60 -2.19 -4.32
C LEU A 54 4.82 -3.03 -3.90
N GLY A 55 5.53 -3.63 -4.87
CA GLY A 55 6.73 -4.42 -4.62
C GLY A 55 7.85 -3.63 -3.96
N PHE A 56 8.11 -2.40 -4.41
CA PHE A 56 9.12 -1.51 -3.82
C PHE A 56 8.75 -1.11 -2.39
N TYR A 57 7.48 -0.78 -2.14
CA TYR A 57 6.99 -0.56 -0.78
C TYR A 57 7.26 -1.79 0.09
N LEU A 58 6.75 -2.96 -0.27
CA LEU A 58 6.96 -4.21 0.48
C LEU A 58 8.45 -4.51 0.72
N ALA A 59 9.30 -4.32 -0.29
CA ALA A 59 10.74 -4.55 -0.18
C ALA A 59 11.38 -3.62 0.86
N SER A 60 11.03 -2.33 0.83
CA SER A 60 11.53 -1.34 1.79
C SER A 60 11.13 -1.67 3.23
N TRP A 61 10.00 -2.35 3.43
CA TRP A 61 9.54 -2.81 4.74
C TRP A 61 10.12 -4.16 5.18
N GLY A 62 10.97 -4.77 4.35
CA GLY A 62 11.63 -6.03 4.65
C GLY A 62 10.79 -7.26 4.34
N MET A 63 9.76 -7.13 3.51
CA MET A 63 8.93 -8.26 3.09
C MET A 63 9.59 -9.12 2.01
N LEU A 64 10.60 -8.61 1.30
CA LEU A 64 11.37 -9.32 0.26
C LEU A 64 12.82 -9.62 0.72
N ARG A 65 13.02 -10.01 1.98
CA ARG A 65 14.34 -10.42 2.51
C ARG A 65 14.25 -11.66 3.38
N GLY A 66 15.41 -12.25 3.70
CA GLY A 66 15.51 -13.40 4.61
C GLY A 66 14.87 -14.67 4.03
N SER A 67 14.08 -15.37 4.82
CA SER A 67 13.33 -16.57 4.38
C SER A 67 11.84 -16.28 4.15
N SER A 68 11.49 -15.03 3.85
CA SER A 68 10.10 -14.65 3.56
C SER A 68 9.58 -15.34 2.29
N ALA A 69 8.29 -15.67 2.28
CA ALA A 69 7.65 -16.31 1.13
C ALA A 69 7.73 -15.44 -0.14
N LEU A 70 7.69 -14.11 0.00
CA LEU A 70 7.75 -13.17 -1.12
C LEU A 70 9.13 -13.06 -1.76
N LEU A 71 10.22 -13.40 -1.04
CA LEU A 71 11.57 -13.36 -1.62
C LEU A 71 11.70 -14.26 -2.86
N TRP A 72 10.97 -15.37 -2.88
CA TRP A 72 11.03 -16.38 -3.94
C TRP A 72 10.02 -16.14 -5.06
N ARG A 73 9.46 -14.93 -5.15
CA ARG A 73 8.37 -14.58 -6.06
C ARG A 73 8.76 -13.36 -6.90
N SER A 74 8.40 -13.39 -8.18
CA SER A 74 8.53 -12.21 -9.04
C SER A 74 7.41 -11.20 -8.76
N SER A 75 7.54 -9.98 -9.27
CA SER A 75 6.49 -8.95 -9.17
C SER A 75 5.12 -9.42 -9.68
N LYS A 76 5.09 -10.35 -10.64
CA LYS A 76 3.85 -10.96 -11.15
C LYS A 76 3.03 -11.68 -10.06
N HIS A 77 3.66 -12.08 -8.95
CA HIS A 77 2.94 -12.66 -7.81
C HIS A 77 1.99 -11.67 -7.12
N LEU A 78 2.18 -10.36 -7.33
CA LEU A 78 1.32 -9.31 -6.77
C LEU A 78 0.06 -9.07 -7.63
N VAL A 79 -0.04 -9.64 -8.83
CA VAL A 79 -1.18 -9.44 -9.74
C VAL A 79 -2.53 -9.72 -9.06
N PRO A 80 -2.74 -10.86 -8.35
CA PRO A 80 -4.01 -11.12 -7.69
C PRO A 80 -4.40 -10.05 -6.66
N LEU A 81 -3.41 -9.47 -5.98
CA LEU A 81 -3.65 -8.41 -5.01
C LEU A 81 -3.99 -7.08 -5.70
N VAL A 82 -3.30 -6.75 -6.80
CA VAL A 82 -3.65 -5.55 -7.59
C VAL A 82 -5.04 -5.70 -8.20
N ASP A 83 -5.39 -6.88 -8.71
CA ASP A 83 -6.73 -7.17 -9.23
C ASP A 83 -7.81 -7.02 -8.15
N LEU A 84 -7.55 -7.55 -6.94
CA LEU A 84 -8.45 -7.42 -5.80
C LEU A 84 -8.67 -5.95 -5.40
N ILE A 85 -7.59 -5.16 -5.33
CA ILE A 85 -7.66 -3.72 -5.02
C ILE A 85 -8.46 -2.95 -6.09
N ALA A 86 -8.28 -3.32 -7.36
CA ALA A 86 -8.91 -2.63 -8.48
C ALA A 86 -10.38 -2.98 -8.69
N ASN A 87 -10.82 -4.19 -8.33
CA ASN A 87 -12.15 -4.69 -8.72
C ASN A 87 -13.06 -5.08 -7.55
N ASP A 88 -12.52 -5.48 -6.40
CA ASP A 88 -13.28 -6.14 -5.33
C ASP A 88 -13.33 -5.32 -4.03
N LEU A 89 -12.62 -4.19 -3.98
CA LEU A 89 -12.38 -3.43 -2.75
C LEU A 89 -12.77 -1.94 -2.87
N ASP A 90 -13.84 -1.63 -3.60
CA ASP A 90 -14.29 -0.25 -3.84
C ASP A 90 -14.50 0.58 -2.55
N TYR A 91 -14.99 -0.07 -1.49
CA TYR A 91 -15.23 0.59 -0.20
C TYR A 91 -13.94 1.03 0.51
N LEU A 92 -12.77 0.47 0.15
CA LEU A 92 -11.49 0.85 0.76
C LEU A 92 -10.99 2.21 0.29
N TRP A 93 -11.36 2.67 -0.90
CA TRP A 93 -10.89 3.96 -1.42
C TRP A 93 -11.40 5.17 -0.63
N GLY A 94 -12.52 5.01 0.07
CA GLY A 94 -13.10 6.02 0.96
C GLY A 94 -12.95 5.69 2.44
N LEU A 95 -12.21 4.63 2.79
CA LEU A 95 -12.04 4.22 4.17
C LEU A 95 -11.03 5.14 4.88
N ASP A 96 -11.48 5.77 5.97
CA ASP A 96 -10.64 6.55 6.88
C ASP A 96 -10.49 5.83 8.23
N VAL A 97 -9.61 6.33 9.10
CA VAL A 97 -9.29 5.76 10.42
C VAL A 97 -10.54 5.47 11.25
N ASP A 98 -11.53 6.37 11.24
CA ASP A 98 -12.78 6.21 11.98
C ASP A 98 -13.68 5.10 11.41
N GLY A 99 -13.42 4.65 10.18
CA GLY A 99 -14.13 3.57 9.52
C GLY A 99 -13.56 2.17 9.81
N TYR A 100 -12.47 2.04 10.57
CA TYR A 100 -11.91 0.74 10.99
C TYR A 100 -12.72 0.11 12.13
N ASP A 101 -14.00 -0.13 11.88
CA ASP A 101 -14.91 -0.81 12.81
C ASP A 101 -14.90 -2.33 12.65
N ALA A 102 -15.63 -3.03 13.53
CA ALA A 102 -15.69 -4.49 13.52
C ALA A 102 -16.22 -5.07 12.21
N GLU A 103 -17.12 -4.35 11.52
CA GLU A 103 -17.69 -4.79 10.24
C GLU A 103 -16.64 -4.70 9.12
N THR A 104 -15.96 -3.56 9.03
CA THR A 104 -14.93 -3.30 8.01
C THR A 104 -13.71 -4.21 8.20
N ILE A 105 -13.28 -4.41 9.45
CA ILE A 105 -12.21 -5.36 9.77
C ILE A 105 -12.57 -6.77 9.32
N ALA A 106 -13.81 -7.22 9.57
CA ALA A 106 -14.25 -8.54 9.13
C ALA A 106 -14.23 -8.68 7.59
N LYS A 107 -14.68 -7.64 6.86
CA LYS A 107 -14.61 -7.62 5.38
C LYS A 107 -13.17 -7.70 4.87
N LEU A 108 -12.25 -6.97 5.51
CA LEU A 108 -10.82 -7.00 5.19
C LEU A 108 -10.18 -8.38 5.44
N SER A 109 -10.53 -9.03 6.55
CA SER A 109 -10.04 -10.38 6.85
C SER A 109 -10.50 -11.39 5.79
N VAL A 110 -11.78 -11.36 5.40
CA VAL A 110 -12.31 -12.24 4.35
C VAL A 110 -11.62 -11.99 3.00
N ALA A 111 -11.37 -10.73 2.65
CA ALA A 111 -10.64 -10.40 1.42
C ALA A 111 -9.19 -10.90 1.44
N GLY A 112 -8.53 -10.86 2.61
CA GLY A 112 -7.18 -11.39 2.80
C GLY A 112 -7.09 -12.92 2.83
N GLU A 113 -8.20 -13.61 3.07
CA GLU A 113 -8.32 -15.08 3.06
C GLU A 113 -8.65 -15.65 1.67
N GLY A 114 -8.74 -14.80 0.63
CA GLY A 114 -9.16 -15.19 -0.72
C GLY A 114 -8.23 -16.18 -1.46
N LYS A 115 -8.75 -17.41 -1.63
CA LYS A 115 -8.52 -18.51 -2.61
C LYS A 115 -7.10 -18.86 -3.07
#